data_AF-A0A1B2DQM6-F1
#
_entry.id   AF-A0A1B2DQM6-F1
#
_cell.length_a   1.000
_cell.length_b   1.000
_cell.length_c   1.000
_cell.angle_alpha   90.00
_cell.angle_beta   90.00
_cell.angle_gamma   90.00
#
_symmetry.space_group_name_H-M   'P 1'
#
loop_
_entity.id
_entity.type
_entity.pdbx_description
1 polymer ?
#
loop_
_entity_poly.entity_id
_entity_poly.type
_entity_poly.pdbx_seq_one_letter_code
_entity_poly.pdbx_strand_id
1 'polypeptide(L)'
;MPEQEQAGQSSLLAHVQAWTEQLAVQPAFKSWQGATLSISALGPGTHSWMASVIQHKKTVGYLVVHATESGGFVLGEYGLGDYLYNLTTLQQSLQRLELIPSAITSTPLYVHPLLSVWKISGKSTAFTDAMSGEALPLTASLWSAEASQELKLIQVQTPMAATAGIAKAVSNASFSPYERLQWLTDAPVDKAESKGSIKLLNILDKKKHLTYTAARFNGDMLYVWSATGYHSWNNGAVYIALETDELGESQRYVPLTLLVELGDFYR
;
A
#
# COMPACT_ATOMS: atom_id res chain seq x y z
N MET A 1 25.36 22.23 0.07
CA MET A 1 24.37 21.28 -0.49
C MET A 1 24.37 19.88 0.15
N PRO A 2 25.45 19.31 0.73
CA PRO A 2 25.37 18.00 1.40
C PRO A 2 24.54 17.99 2.70
N GLU A 3 24.54 19.11 3.42
CA GLU A 3 24.04 19.21 4.80
C GLU A 3 22.50 19.20 4.89
N GLN A 4 21.80 19.76 3.89
CA GLN A 4 20.34 19.75 3.82
C GLN A 4 19.80 18.37 3.41
N GLU A 5 20.53 17.63 2.57
CA GLU A 5 20.15 16.29 2.13
C GLU A 5 20.34 15.26 3.26
N GLN A 6 21.42 15.37 4.03
CA GLN A 6 21.62 14.59 5.25
C GLN A 6 20.57 14.91 6.34
N ALA A 7 20.22 16.18 6.53
CA ALA A 7 19.17 16.58 7.48
C ALA A 7 17.80 15.99 7.09
N GLY A 8 17.42 16.05 5.81
CA GLY A 8 16.17 15.45 5.32
C GLY A 8 16.12 13.92 5.51
N GLN A 9 17.22 13.22 5.21
CA GLN A 9 17.32 11.77 5.42
C GLN A 9 17.25 11.38 6.91
N SER A 10 17.94 12.13 7.78
CA SER A 10 17.87 11.89 9.23
C SER A 10 16.47 12.12 9.81
N SER A 11 15.74 13.13 9.30
CA SER A 11 14.35 13.38 9.70
C SER A 11 13.39 12.29 9.20
N LEU A 12 13.58 11.78 7.98
CA LEU A 12 12.80 10.66 7.46
C LEU A 12 12.99 9.41 8.32
N LEU A 13 14.25 9.05 8.61
CA LEU A 13 14.58 7.89 9.44
C LEU A 13 13.92 7.97 10.82
N ALA A 14 13.91 9.15 11.45
CA ALA A 14 13.27 9.36 12.75
C ALA A 14 11.74 9.11 12.69
N HIS A 15 11.06 9.54 11.63
CA HIS A 15 9.62 9.29 11.45
C HIS A 15 9.34 7.80 11.24
N VAL A 16 10.08 7.16 10.33
CA VAL A 16 9.93 5.73 10.02
C VAL A 16 10.17 4.88 11.27
N GLN A 17 11.22 5.19 12.04
CA GLN A 17 11.53 4.48 13.27
C GLN A 17 10.40 4.63 14.30
N ALA A 18 9.95 5.86 14.55
CA ALA A 18 8.88 6.10 15.52
C ALA A 18 7.57 5.39 15.13
N TRP A 19 7.17 5.43 13.85
CA TRP A 19 5.98 4.72 13.38
C TRP A 19 6.13 3.20 13.44
N THR A 20 7.32 2.67 13.16
CA THR A 20 7.62 1.23 13.29
C THR A 20 7.51 0.80 14.74
N GLU A 21 8.01 1.58 15.68
CA GLU A 21 7.89 1.32 17.13
C GLU A 21 6.42 1.35 17.58
N GLN A 22 5.61 2.30 17.09
CA GLN A 22 4.17 2.33 17.37
C GLN A 22 3.43 1.13 16.80
N LEU A 23 3.77 0.71 15.58
CA LEU A 23 3.20 -0.46 14.94
C LEU A 23 3.58 -1.73 15.69
N ALA A 24 4.83 -1.87 16.14
CA ALA A 24 5.33 -3.06 16.85
C ALA A 24 4.59 -3.38 18.16
N VAL A 25 3.83 -2.42 18.72
CA VAL A 25 2.94 -2.65 19.88
C VAL A 25 1.72 -3.51 19.50
N GLN A 26 1.30 -3.48 18.24
CA GLN A 26 0.13 -4.23 17.77
C GLN A 26 0.46 -5.72 17.61
N PRO A 27 -0.46 -6.64 17.97
CA PRO A 27 -0.19 -8.09 17.94
C PRO A 27 0.33 -8.60 16.59
N ALA A 28 -0.23 -8.12 15.48
CA ALA A 28 0.14 -8.54 14.13
C ALA A 28 1.58 -8.11 13.73
N PHE A 29 2.10 -7.07 14.37
CA PHE A 29 3.38 -6.42 14.06
C PHE A 29 4.46 -6.71 15.11
N LYS A 30 4.21 -7.62 16.05
CA LYS A 30 5.12 -7.90 17.17
C LYS A 30 6.55 -8.26 16.73
N SER A 31 6.70 -8.88 15.55
CA SER A 31 8.00 -9.23 14.97
C SER A 31 8.85 -8.03 14.56
N TRP A 32 8.27 -6.83 14.52
CA TRP A 32 8.96 -5.58 14.21
C TRP A 32 9.73 -5.03 15.41
N GLN A 33 9.47 -5.54 16.62
CA GLN A 33 10.16 -5.09 17.82
C GLN A 33 11.66 -5.40 17.73
N GLY A 34 12.48 -4.35 17.74
CA GLY A 34 13.93 -4.47 17.61
C GLY A 34 14.42 -4.79 16.18
N ALA A 35 13.53 -4.69 15.19
CA ALA A 35 13.89 -4.85 13.79
C ALA A 35 14.76 -3.68 13.30
N THR A 36 15.57 -3.97 12.29
CA THR A 36 16.36 -2.97 11.57
C THR A 36 15.57 -2.43 10.38
N LEU A 37 15.82 -1.17 10.00
CA LEU A 37 15.17 -0.52 8.87
C LEU A 37 16.14 -0.35 7.71
N SER A 38 15.69 -0.64 6.50
CA SER A 38 16.40 -0.36 5.25
C SER A 38 15.52 0.51 4.36
N ILE A 39 15.98 1.72 4.04
CA ILE A 39 15.20 2.70 3.29
C ILE A 39 15.72 2.80 1.85
N SER A 40 14.82 2.70 0.88
CA SER A 40 15.10 2.87 -0.55
C SER A 40 14.10 3.83 -1.20
N ALA A 41 14.53 4.55 -2.24
CA ALA A 41 13.66 5.46 -2.98
C ALA A 41 12.73 4.69 -3.93
N LEU A 42 11.48 5.12 -4.05
CA LEU A 42 10.46 4.52 -4.92
C LEU A 42 10.29 5.31 -6.22
N GLY A 43 11.28 5.14 -7.11
CA GLY A 43 11.29 5.76 -8.42
C GLY A 43 11.80 7.21 -8.41
N PRO A 44 12.23 7.73 -9.57
CA PRO A 44 12.77 9.08 -9.67
C PRO A 44 11.69 10.15 -9.48
N GLY A 45 11.98 11.19 -8.70
CA GLY A 45 11.16 12.41 -8.59
C GLY A 45 9.86 12.28 -7.80
N THR A 46 9.60 11.13 -7.16
CA THR A 46 8.36 10.89 -6.40
C THR A 46 8.43 11.40 -4.96
N HIS A 47 9.62 11.79 -4.47
CA HIS A 47 9.88 12.07 -3.04
C HIS A 47 9.24 11.03 -2.11
N SER A 48 9.33 9.76 -2.54
CA SER A 48 8.70 8.61 -1.91
C SER A 48 9.75 7.56 -1.59
N TRP A 49 9.60 6.90 -0.45
CA TRP A 49 10.52 5.89 0.03
C TRP A 49 9.79 4.67 0.55
N MET A 50 10.40 3.51 0.35
CA MET A 50 10.03 2.27 1.03
C MET A 50 11.03 2.02 2.15
N ALA A 51 10.53 1.82 3.36
CA ALA A 51 11.31 1.32 4.48
C ALA A 51 10.98 -0.15 4.70
N SER A 52 11.90 -1.05 4.38
CA SER A 52 11.79 -2.48 4.72
C SER A 52 12.11 -2.69 6.20
N VAL A 53 11.27 -3.44 6.89
CA VAL A 53 11.45 -3.84 8.29
C VAL A 53 12.07 -5.22 8.31
N ILE A 54 13.29 -5.34 8.84
CA ILE A 54 14.12 -6.54 8.74
C ILE A 54 14.41 -7.10 10.13
N GLN A 55 13.95 -8.32 10.39
CA GLN A 55 14.21 -9.08 11.60
C GLN A 55 14.97 -10.36 11.26
N HIS A 56 16.09 -10.64 11.92
CA HIS A 56 16.93 -11.82 11.66
C HIS A 56 17.27 -12.05 10.17
N LYS A 57 17.59 -10.96 9.44
CA LYS A 57 17.88 -10.95 7.99
C LYS A 57 16.70 -11.31 7.08
N LYS A 58 15.48 -11.43 7.61
CA LYS A 58 14.24 -11.59 6.84
C LYS A 58 13.43 -10.31 6.90
N THR A 59 12.88 -9.89 5.77
CA THR A 59 11.88 -8.81 5.73
C THR A 59 10.59 -9.32 6.36
N VAL A 60 10.15 -8.65 7.42
CA VAL A 60 8.92 -8.96 8.18
C VAL A 60 7.81 -7.96 7.96
N GLY A 61 8.09 -6.92 7.17
CA GLY A 61 7.13 -5.90 6.80
C GLY A 61 7.77 -4.72 6.12
N TYR A 62 6.98 -3.69 5.87
CA TYR A 62 7.45 -2.46 5.26
C TYR A 62 6.53 -1.28 5.59
N LEU A 63 7.05 -0.08 5.36
CA LEU A 63 6.31 1.17 5.32
C LEU A 63 6.59 1.86 3.99
N VAL A 64 5.59 2.52 3.41
CA VAL A 64 5.79 3.49 2.33
C VAL A 64 5.53 4.89 2.86
N VAL A 65 6.46 5.80 2.58
CA VAL A 65 6.46 7.16 3.11
C VAL A 65 6.67 8.15 1.98
N HIS A 66 5.92 9.25 2.01
CA HIS A 66 6.01 10.33 1.03
C HIS A 66 6.30 11.66 1.73
N ALA A 67 7.13 12.50 1.13
CA ALA A 67 7.22 13.89 1.56
C ALA A 67 6.00 14.68 1.06
N THR A 68 5.56 15.66 1.84
CA THR A 68 4.52 16.60 1.41
C THR A 68 5.13 17.89 0.85
N GLU A 69 4.40 18.57 -0.04
CA GLU A 69 4.84 19.87 -0.58
C GLU A 69 4.97 20.95 0.50
N SER A 70 4.14 20.88 1.55
CA SER A 70 4.17 21.75 2.72
C SER A 70 5.29 21.42 3.71
N GLY A 71 6.07 20.35 3.46
CA GLY A 71 7.06 19.82 4.37
C GLY A 71 6.48 18.82 5.38
N GLY A 72 7.32 17.86 5.78
CA GLY A 72 6.93 16.72 6.62
C GLY A 72 6.72 15.45 5.81
N PHE A 73 6.19 14.42 6.49
CA PHE A 73 6.03 13.09 5.92
C PHE A 73 4.62 12.56 6.13
N VAL A 74 4.14 11.80 5.16
CA VAL A 74 2.89 11.05 5.21
C VAL A 74 3.22 9.56 5.15
N LEU A 75 2.59 8.79 6.03
CA LEU A 75 2.60 7.33 5.97
C LEU A 75 1.60 6.89 4.90
N GLY A 76 2.10 6.52 3.71
CA GLY A 76 1.27 6.16 2.56
C GLY A 76 0.62 4.79 2.68
N GLU A 77 1.35 3.82 3.23
CA GLU A 77 0.85 2.50 3.64
C GLU A 77 1.89 1.78 4.48
N TYR A 78 1.50 0.64 5.05
CA TYR A 78 2.41 -0.32 5.66
C TYR A 78 1.81 -1.72 5.58
N GLY A 79 2.64 -2.74 5.62
CA GLY A 79 2.16 -4.12 5.48
C GLY A 79 3.11 -5.14 6.08
N LEU A 80 2.59 -6.32 6.35
CA LEU A 80 3.36 -7.46 6.84
C LEU A 80 4.10 -8.16 5.69
N GLY A 81 5.17 -8.88 6.03
CA GLY A 81 5.92 -9.69 5.08
C GLY A 81 6.69 -8.89 4.02
N ASP A 82 7.03 -9.56 2.94
CA ASP A 82 7.96 -9.08 1.90
C ASP A 82 7.31 -8.94 0.52
N TYR A 83 6.00 -8.69 0.48
CA TYR A 83 5.20 -8.74 -0.75
C TYR A 83 5.46 -7.60 -1.72
N LEU A 84 5.57 -6.37 -1.23
CA LEU A 84 5.72 -5.20 -2.11
C LEU A 84 7.14 -5.17 -2.68
N TYR A 85 7.25 -5.15 -4.01
CA TYR A 85 8.52 -5.22 -4.74
C TYR A 85 9.36 -6.47 -4.42
N ASN A 86 8.69 -7.59 -4.18
CA ASN A 86 9.37 -8.87 -3.99
C ASN A 86 10.13 -9.31 -5.26
N LEU A 87 11.41 -9.68 -5.11
CA LEU A 87 12.23 -10.12 -6.24
C LEU A 87 11.82 -11.49 -6.79
N THR A 88 11.29 -12.39 -5.96
CA THR A 88 10.77 -13.68 -6.42
C THR A 88 9.51 -13.46 -7.26
N THR A 89 8.60 -12.59 -6.84
CA THR A 89 7.43 -12.20 -7.65
C THR A 89 7.88 -11.61 -8.99
N LEU A 90 8.85 -10.70 -8.99
CA LEU A 90 9.40 -10.13 -10.23
C LEU A 90 10.01 -11.19 -11.15
N GLN A 91 10.77 -12.15 -10.60
CA GLN A 91 11.35 -13.24 -11.39
C GLN A 91 10.26 -14.09 -12.05
N GLN A 92 9.20 -14.43 -11.32
CA GLN A 92 8.06 -15.16 -11.87
C GLN A 92 7.34 -14.36 -12.96
N SER A 93 7.17 -13.04 -12.78
CA SER A 93 6.62 -12.16 -13.82
C SER A 93 7.46 -12.15 -15.09
N LEU A 94 8.78 -12.02 -14.97
CA LEU A 94 9.70 -12.06 -16.11
C LEU A 94 9.59 -13.39 -16.86
N GLN A 95 9.50 -14.50 -16.14
CA GLN A 95 9.32 -15.82 -16.75
C GLN A 95 7.98 -15.94 -17.49
N ARG A 96 6.87 -15.48 -16.89
CA ARG A 96 5.54 -15.50 -17.52
C ARG A 96 5.46 -14.64 -18.77
N LEU A 97 6.18 -13.53 -18.80
CA LEU A 97 6.26 -12.62 -19.94
C LEU A 97 7.29 -13.07 -20.99
N GLU A 98 7.93 -14.23 -20.79
CA GLU A 98 9.00 -14.76 -21.67
C GLU A 98 10.17 -13.77 -21.85
N LEU A 99 10.41 -12.97 -20.81
CA LEU A 99 11.41 -11.91 -20.79
C LEU A 99 12.73 -12.44 -20.22
N ILE A 100 13.78 -12.45 -21.06
CA ILE A 100 15.10 -12.96 -20.67
C ILE A 100 15.82 -11.94 -19.76
N PRO A 101 16.16 -12.29 -18.50
CA PRO A 101 16.67 -11.32 -17.51
C PRO A 101 17.96 -10.58 -17.90
N SER A 102 18.80 -11.16 -18.76
CA SER A 102 20.15 -10.64 -19.05
C SER A 102 20.21 -9.32 -19.84
N ALA A 103 19.07 -8.81 -20.31
CA ALA A 103 18.98 -7.56 -21.08
C ALA A 103 17.85 -6.63 -20.61
N ILE A 104 17.44 -6.77 -19.36
CA ILE A 104 16.23 -6.12 -18.84
C ILE A 104 16.55 -5.34 -17.58
N THR A 105 16.03 -4.12 -17.50
CA THR A 105 16.08 -3.28 -16.30
C THR A 105 14.70 -3.24 -15.66
N SER A 106 14.62 -3.60 -14.38
CA SER A 106 13.38 -3.51 -13.60
C SER A 106 13.48 -2.34 -12.63
N THR A 107 12.56 -1.38 -12.73
CA THR A 107 12.51 -0.19 -11.88
C THR A 107 11.24 -0.20 -11.05
N PRO A 108 11.33 -0.11 -9.71
CA PRO A 108 10.13 0.04 -8.87
C PRO A 108 9.58 1.45 -9.06
N LEU A 109 8.28 1.56 -9.36
CA LEU A 109 7.57 2.83 -9.46
C LEU A 109 6.34 2.79 -8.57
N TYR A 110 6.11 3.86 -7.84
CA TYR A 110 5.03 3.95 -6.87
C TYR A 110 4.29 5.26 -7.00
N VAL A 111 2.96 5.19 -7.04
CA VAL A 111 2.07 6.34 -6.86
C VAL A 111 1.28 6.15 -5.57
N HIS A 112 0.59 5.02 -5.43
CA HIS A 112 -0.17 4.66 -4.23
C HIS A 112 -0.37 3.14 -4.18
N PRO A 113 -0.98 2.55 -3.14
CA PRO A 113 -1.07 1.08 -2.98
C PRO A 113 -1.73 0.29 -4.13
N LEU A 114 -2.67 0.89 -4.88
CA LEU A 114 -3.30 0.30 -6.08
C LEU A 114 -2.58 0.62 -7.41
N LEU A 115 -1.46 1.36 -7.35
CA LEU A 115 -0.67 1.79 -8.50
C LEU A 115 0.82 1.76 -8.11
N SER A 116 1.22 0.60 -7.60
CA SER A 116 2.61 0.23 -7.34
C SER A 116 3.02 -0.79 -8.39
N VAL A 117 4.02 -0.48 -9.20
CA VAL A 117 4.36 -1.29 -10.37
C VAL A 117 5.86 -1.54 -10.50
N TRP A 118 6.21 -2.70 -11.08
CA TRP A 118 7.50 -2.88 -11.72
C TRP A 118 7.43 -2.38 -13.16
N LYS A 119 8.25 -1.39 -13.51
CA LYS A 119 8.52 -1.05 -14.91
C LYS A 119 9.67 -1.91 -15.40
N ILE A 120 9.39 -2.75 -16.37
CA ILE A 120 10.33 -3.70 -16.95
C ILE A 120 10.73 -3.17 -18.34
N SER A 121 11.98 -2.75 -18.48
CA SER A 121 12.51 -2.15 -19.71
C SER A 121 13.46 -3.11 -20.41
N GLY A 122 13.08 -3.56 -21.61
CA GLY A 122 13.92 -4.39 -22.49
C GLY A 122 13.74 -3.97 -23.96
N LYS A 123 13.50 -4.93 -24.86
CA LYS A 123 13.09 -4.62 -26.26
C LYS A 123 11.76 -3.87 -26.32
N SER A 124 10.86 -4.20 -25.41
CA SER A 124 9.62 -3.49 -25.14
C SER A 124 9.58 -3.11 -23.65
N THR A 125 8.77 -2.10 -23.32
CA THR A 125 8.45 -1.79 -21.92
C THR A 125 7.19 -2.54 -21.53
N ALA A 126 7.25 -3.25 -20.41
CA ALA A 126 6.10 -3.88 -19.78
C ALA A 126 5.95 -3.35 -18.35
N PHE A 127 4.74 -3.46 -17.81
CA PHE A 127 4.43 -3.10 -16.44
C PHE A 127 3.75 -4.30 -15.77
N THR A 128 4.15 -4.58 -14.54
CA THR A 128 3.48 -5.57 -13.72
C THR A 128 3.14 -4.98 -12.36
N ASP A 129 2.06 -5.45 -11.75
CA ASP A 129 1.75 -5.10 -10.38
C ASP A 129 2.92 -5.49 -9.46
N ALA A 130 3.30 -4.59 -8.56
CA ALA A 130 4.48 -4.76 -7.71
C ALA A 130 4.29 -5.82 -6.61
N MET A 131 3.05 -6.24 -6.36
CA MET A 131 2.69 -7.19 -5.32
C MET A 131 2.36 -8.57 -5.91
N SER A 132 1.43 -8.65 -6.86
CA SER A 132 0.99 -9.91 -7.48
C SER A 132 1.90 -10.35 -8.63
N GLY A 133 2.60 -9.40 -9.25
CA GLY A 133 3.39 -9.64 -10.46
C GLY A 133 2.53 -9.85 -11.71
N GLU A 134 1.22 -9.61 -11.64
CA GLU A 134 0.31 -9.67 -12.78
C GLU A 134 0.67 -8.61 -13.82
N ALA A 135 0.54 -8.95 -15.10
CA ALA A 135 0.77 -8.01 -16.18
C ALA A 135 -0.32 -6.93 -16.19
N LEU A 136 0.08 -5.68 -16.18
CA LEU A 136 -0.86 -4.56 -16.21
C LEU A 136 -1.07 -4.07 -17.65
N PRO A 137 -2.28 -3.60 -17.99
CA PRO A 137 -2.61 -3.02 -19.30
C PRO A 137 -2.04 -1.59 -19.45
N LEU A 138 -0.79 -1.39 -19.02
CA LEU A 138 -0.12 -0.11 -19.01
C LEU A 138 0.91 -0.01 -20.13
N THR A 139 0.97 1.19 -20.71
CA THR A 139 2.07 1.66 -21.56
C THR A 139 2.80 2.78 -20.85
N ALA A 140 3.96 3.22 -21.36
CA ALA A 140 4.69 4.34 -20.76
C ALA A 140 3.88 5.65 -20.77
N SER A 141 3.07 5.89 -21.80
CA SER A 141 2.18 7.06 -21.88
C SER A 141 1.02 6.95 -20.90
N LEU A 142 0.37 5.78 -20.81
CA LEU A 142 -0.70 5.54 -19.84
C LEU A 142 -0.17 5.69 -18.41
N TRP A 143 0.96 5.08 -18.08
CA TRP A 143 1.61 5.27 -16.77
C TRP A 143 1.81 6.74 -16.44
N SER A 144 2.36 7.52 -17.39
CA SER A 144 2.64 8.93 -17.15
C SER A 144 1.36 9.74 -16.91
N ALA A 145 0.29 9.43 -17.64
CA ALA A 145 -1.01 10.06 -17.48
C ALA A 145 -1.66 9.70 -16.12
N GLU A 146 -1.78 8.41 -15.82
CA GLU A 146 -2.35 7.88 -14.57
C GLU A 146 -1.58 8.41 -13.36
N ALA A 147 -0.24 8.28 -13.36
CA ALA A 147 0.59 8.74 -12.26
C ALA A 147 0.45 10.24 -12.04
N SER A 148 0.48 11.06 -13.09
CA SER A 148 0.33 12.51 -12.95
C SER A 148 -1.04 12.93 -12.42
N GLN A 149 -2.10 12.21 -12.78
CA GLN A 149 -3.44 12.49 -12.32
C GLN A 149 -3.62 12.07 -10.85
N GLU A 150 -3.15 10.87 -10.49
CA GLU A 150 -3.43 10.26 -9.19
C GLU A 150 -2.40 10.60 -8.12
N LEU A 151 -1.22 11.14 -8.46
CA LEU A 151 -0.27 11.71 -7.49
C LEU A 151 -0.92 12.75 -6.57
N LYS A 152 -1.95 13.46 -7.05
CA LYS A 152 -2.70 14.42 -6.24
C LYS A 152 -3.44 13.76 -5.07
N LEU A 153 -3.82 12.49 -5.19
CA LEU A 153 -4.52 11.74 -4.14
C LEU A 153 -3.65 11.47 -2.91
N ILE A 154 -2.32 11.41 -3.09
CA ILE A 154 -1.36 11.26 -1.99
C ILE A 154 -0.87 12.60 -1.46
N GLN A 155 -0.79 13.64 -2.30
CA GLN A 155 -0.30 14.97 -1.89
C GLN A 155 -1.26 15.76 -1.00
N VAL A 156 -2.56 15.48 -1.08
CA VAL A 156 -3.59 16.16 -0.28
C VAL A 156 -3.64 15.63 1.17
N GLN A 157 -2.88 14.57 1.49
CA GLN A 157 -2.87 13.99 2.82
C GLN A 157 -2.17 14.89 3.85
N THR A 158 -2.73 14.95 5.05
CA THR A 158 -2.15 15.73 6.14
C THR A 158 -0.87 15.05 6.65
N PRO A 159 0.25 15.80 6.79
CA PRO A 159 1.47 15.26 7.36
C PRO A 159 1.22 14.57 8.70
N MET A 160 1.88 13.45 8.91
CA MET A 160 1.84 12.70 10.15
C MET A 160 3.08 13.04 10.97
N ALA A 161 2.90 13.39 12.24
CA ALA A 161 4.03 13.61 13.14
C ALA A 161 4.69 12.27 13.49
N ALA A 162 6.00 12.28 13.76
CA ALA A 162 6.70 11.10 14.28
C ALA A 162 6.06 10.57 15.59
N THR A 163 5.46 11.44 16.40
CA THR A 163 4.78 11.09 17.65
C THR A 163 3.33 10.60 17.47
N ALA A 164 2.86 10.50 16.23
CA ALA A 164 1.53 9.94 15.97
C ALA A 164 1.49 8.48 16.40
N GLY A 165 0.38 8.06 16.98
CA GLY A 165 0.21 6.70 17.51
C GLY A 165 -1.16 6.14 17.17
N ILE A 166 -1.31 4.83 17.31
CA ILE A 166 -2.55 4.12 17.03
C ILE A 166 -3.52 4.32 18.20
N ALA A 167 -4.63 5.00 17.95
CA ALA A 167 -5.69 5.25 18.92
C ALA A 167 -6.68 4.07 19.01
N LYS A 168 -6.90 3.35 17.91
CA LYS A 168 -7.76 2.15 17.87
C LYS A 168 -7.24 1.17 16.82
N ALA A 169 -7.21 -0.10 17.17
CA ALA A 169 -6.92 -1.20 16.25
C ALA A 169 -8.06 -2.21 16.29
N VAL A 170 -8.50 -2.65 15.11
CA VAL A 170 -9.50 -3.70 14.93
C VAL A 170 -8.95 -4.72 13.97
N SER A 171 -9.03 -5.99 14.37
CA SER A 171 -8.62 -7.13 13.56
C SER A 171 -9.69 -8.21 13.65
N ASN A 172 -10.13 -8.66 12.48
CA ASN A 172 -11.09 -9.73 12.26
C ASN A 172 -10.37 -10.92 11.63
N ALA A 173 -11.06 -12.07 11.56
CA ALA A 173 -10.52 -13.23 10.89
C ALA A 173 -10.41 -13.00 9.38
N SER A 174 -9.36 -13.57 8.79
CA SER A 174 -9.19 -13.68 7.33
C SER A 174 -10.37 -14.41 6.71
N PHE A 175 -10.72 -14.00 5.49
CA PHE A 175 -11.75 -14.65 4.67
C PHE A 175 -11.44 -14.44 3.18
N SER A 176 -11.90 -15.36 2.34
CA SER A 176 -11.84 -15.19 0.89
C SER A 176 -12.96 -14.26 0.40
N PRO A 177 -12.65 -13.21 -0.38
CA PRO A 177 -13.70 -12.40 -1.00
C PRO A 177 -14.48 -13.14 -2.10
N TYR A 178 -14.02 -14.34 -2.50
CA TYR A 178 -14.69 -15.19 -3.49
C TYR A 178 -15.64 -16.23 -2.87
N GLU A 179 -15.59 -16.44 -1.55
CA GLU A 179 -16.60 -17.24 -0.83
C GLU A 179 -18.02 -16.63 -0.98
N ARG A 180 -18.11 -15.31 -1.11
CA ARG A 180 -19.35 -14.57 -1.31
C ARG A 180 -19.22 -13.56 -2.44
N LEU A 181 -19.75 -13.93 -3.60
CA LEU A 181 -19.76 -13.08 -4.80
C LEU A 181 -20.88 -12.02 -4.79
N GLN A 182 -21.42 -11.67 -3.63
CA GLN A 182 -22.51 -10.69 -3.51
C GLN A 182 -22.08 -9.31 -4.01
N TRP A 183 -20.78 -9.00 -4.01
CA TRP A 183 -20.22 -7.78 -4.61
C TRP A 183 -20.47 -7.66 -6.13
N LEU A 184 -20.83 -8.75 -6.82
CA LEU A 184 -21.27 -8.70 -8.23
C LEU A 184 -22.72 -8.22 -8.40
N THR A 185 -23.56 -8.36 -7.37
CA THR A 185 -25.01 -8.13 -7.45
C THR A 185 -25.52 -7.03 -6.53
N ASP A 186 -24.84 -6.81 -5.42
CA ASP A 186 -25.27 -5.89 -4.37
C ASP A 186 -24.81 -4.46 -4.69
N ALA A 187 -25.56 -3.49 -4.17
CA ALA A 187 -25.11 -2.11 -4.19
C ALA A 187 -23.95 -1.93 -3.19
N PRO A 188 -22.93 -1.12 -3.53
CA PRO A 188 -21.84 -0.83 -2.61
C PRO A 188 -22.37 -0.08 -1.37
N VAL A 189 -21.60 -0.13 -0.29
CA VAL A 189 -21.86 0.67 0.90
C VAL A 189 -21.76 2.14 0.51
N ASP A 190 -22.91 2.81 0.60
CA ASP A 190 -23.04 4.23 0.26
C ASP A 190 -21.94 5.13 0.86
N LYS A 191 -21.28 5.87 -0.04
CA LYS A 191 -20.17 6.81 0.23
C LYS A 191 -20.64 8.26 0.36
N ALA A 192 -21.88 8.59 -0.02
CA ALA A 192 -22.35 9.96 -0.26
C ALA A 192 -22.56 10.81 1.01
N GLU A 193 -22.23 10.30 2.19
CA GLU A 193 -22.33 11.05 3.44
C GLU A 193 -21.00 11.12 4.17
N SER A 194 -20.82 12.18 4.98
CA SER A 194 -19.78 12.27 6.02
C SER A 194 -19.78 11.09 7.01
N LYS A 195 -20.81 10.23 6.94
CA LYS A 195 -20.97 8.98 7.70
C LYS A 195 -20.58 7.71 6.94
N GLY A 196 -20.21 7.77 5.65
CA GLY A 196 -19.82 6.60 4.84
C GLY A 196 -18.65 5.84 5.48
N SER A 197 -17.56 6.55 5.77
CA SER A 197 -16.40 6.00 6.50
C SER A 197 -16.79 5.44 7.87
N ILE A 198 -17.65 6.15 8.62
CA ILE A 198 -18.15 5.69 9.93
C ILE A 198 -18.94 4.38 9.80
N LYS A 199 -19.73 4.22 8.74
CA LYS A 199 -20.51 3.01 8.46
C LYS A 199 -19.58 1.83 8.14
N LEU A 200 -18.52 2.06 7.36
CA LEU A 200 -17.50 1.03 7.06
C LEU A 200 -16.81 0.55 8.34
N LEU A 201 -16.32 1.48 9.16
CA LEU A 201 -15.66 1.14 10.43
C LEU A 201 -16.60 0.42 11.40
N ASN A 202 -17.88 0.81 11.46
CA ASN A 202 -18.89 0.11 12.27
C ASN A 202 -19.18 -1.33 11.79
N ILE A 203 -19.03 -1.62 10.50
CA ILE A 203 -19.17 -3.00 9.97
C ILE A 203 -18.00 -3.84 10.47
N LEU A 204 -16.77 -3.31 10.36
CA LEU A 204 -15.55 -3.97 10.83
C LEU A 204 -15.54 -4.15 12.36
N ASP A 205 -15.99 -3.15 13.13
CA ASP A 205 -16.16 -3.24 14.59
C ASP A 205 -17.09 -4.40 15.00
N LYS A 206 -18.10 -4.68 14.16
CA LYS A 206 -19.06 -5.79 14.35
C LYS A 206 -18.57 -7.11 13.78
N LYS A 207 -17.31 -7.20 13.36
CA LYS A 207 -16.67 -8.38 12.77
C LYS A 207 -17.40 -8.94 11.55
N LYS A 208 -18.08 -8.07 10.81
CA LYS A 208 -18.76 -8.45 9.57
C LYS A 208 -17.78 -8.37 8.40
N HIS A 209 -17.97 -9.26 7.43
CA HIS A 209 -17.16 -9.27 6.21
C HIS A 209 -17.41 -7.98 5.44
N LEU A 210 -16.34 -7.52 4.80
CA LEU A 210 -16.38 -6.37 3.94
C LEU A 210 -15.42 -6.62 2.77
N THR A 211 -15.93 -6.74 1.56
CA THR A 211 -15.12 -6.93 0.36
C THR A 211 -14.84 -5.57 -0.25
N TYR A 212 -13.58 -5.27 -0.53
CA TYR A 212 -13.18 -4.10 -1.30
C TYR A 212 -12.99 -4.48 -2.76
N THR A 213 -13.52 -3.68 -3.68
CA THR A 213 -13.25 -3.83 -5.11
C THR A 213 -12.80 -2.53 -5.73
N ALA A 214 -11.90 -2.59 -6.72
CA ALA A 214 -11.49 -1.43 -7.48
C ALA A 214 -11.24 -1.81 -8.94
N ALA A 215 -12.03 -1.24 -9.85
CA ALA A 215 -11.80 -1.34 -11.28
C ALA A 215 -10.78 -0.27 -11.71
N ARG A 216 -9.70 -0.69 -12.37
CA ARG A 216 -8.58 0.15 -12.76
C ARG A 216 -8.32 0.02 -14.25
N PHE A 217 -7.70 1.05 -14.83
CA PHE A 217 -7.34 1.12 -16.26
C PHE A 217 -8.56 0.89 -17.16
N ASN A 218 -9.60 1.71 -16.98
CA ASN A 218 -10.88 1.59 -17.69
C ASN A 218 -11.60 0.23 -17.53
N GLY A 219 -11.31 -0.49 -16.44
CA GLY A 219 -11.95 -1.77 -16.13
C GLY A 219 -11.20 -2.99 -16.64
N ASP A 220 -10.04 -2.81 -17.28
CA ASP A 220 -9.19 -3.91 -17.73
C ASP A 220 -8.54 -4.67 -16.57
N MET A 221 -8.52 -4.08 -15.37
CA MET A 221 -8.06 -4.74 -14.14
C MET A 221 -9.07 -4.56 -13.02
N LEU A 222 -9.38 -5.64 -12.29
CA LEU A 222 -10.25 -5.61 -11.12
C LEU A 222 -9.52 -6.16 -9.91
N TYR A 223 -9.32 -5.31 -8.92
CA TYR A 223 -8.86 -5.73 -7.59
C TYR A 223 -10.06 -6.15 -6.75
N VAL A 224 -9.97 -7.29 -6.08
CA VAL A 224 -10.97 -7.80 -5.15
C VAL A 224 -10.26 -8.31 -3.91
N TRP A 225 -10.44 -7.63 -2.78
CA TRP A 225 -9.70 -7.90 -1.55
C TRP A 225 -10.64 -7.98 -0.34
N SER A 226 -10.26 -8.76 0.67
CA SER A 226 -10.98 -8.81 1.93
C SER A 226 -10.48 -7.71 2.87
N ALA A 227 -11.41 -6.90 3.39
CA ALA A 227 -11.11 -5.92 4.44
C ALA A 227 -11.32 -6.57 5.81
N THR A 228 -10.22 -6.82 6.51
CA THR A 228 -10.18 -7.63 7.73
C THR A 228 -9.95 -6.82 8.99
N GLY A 229 -9.90 -5.49 8.90
CA GLY A 229 -9.65 -4.66 10.08
C GLY A 229 -9.29 -3.23 9.72
N TYR A 230 -8.86 -2.48 10.72
CA TYR A 230 -8.32 -1.14 10.52
C TYR A 230 -7.48 -0.67 11.70
N HIS A 231 -6.63 0.33 11.43
CA HIS A 231 -5.99 1.16 12.44
C HIS A 231 -6.46 2.61 12.30
N SER A 232 -6.94 3.20 13.39
CA SER A 232 -7.16 4.63 13.51
C SER A 232 -6.01 5.25 14.30
N TRP A 233 -5.36 6.25 13.72
CA TRP A 233 -4.29 7.01 14.31
C TRP A 233 -4.83 8.27 15.01
N ASN A 234 -4.11 8.75 16.02
CA ASN A 234 -4.50 9.91 16.82
C ASN A 234 -4.53 11.23 16.03
N ASN A 235 -3.92 11.29 14.85
CA ASN A 235 -4.01 12.42 13.92
C ASN A 235 -5.25 12.36 13.01
N GLY A 236 -6.13 11.36 13.18
CA GLY A 236 -7.33 11.15 12.39
C GLY A 236 -7.14 10.29 11.13
N ALA A 237 -5.91 9.89 10.79
CA ALA A 237 -5.67 8.97 9.69
C ALA A 237 -6.24 7.59 10.01
N VAL A 238 -6.90 6.97 9.03
CA VAL A 238 -7.45 5.62 9.15
C VAL A 238 -6.93 4.76 8.02
N TYR A 239 -6.40 3.58 8.36
CA TYR A 239 -5.90 2.61 7.40
C TYR A 239 -6.70 1.33 7.52
N ILE A 240 -7.23 0.83 6.41
CA ILE A 240 -7.96 -0.44 6.35
C ILE A 240 -6.97 -1.56 6.13
N ALA A 241 -7.07 -2.62 6.93
CA ALA A 241 -6.35 -3.86 6.72
C ALA A 241 -7.00 -4.63 5.56
N LEU A 242 -6.24 -4.89 4.51
CA LEU A 242 -6.63 -5.60 3.30
C LEU A 242 -5.76 -6.83 3.13
N GLU A 243 -6.36 -7.95 2.76
CA GLU A 243 -5.68 -9.21 2.46
C GLU A 243 -5.94 -9.59 0.99
N THR A 244 -4.89 -10.01 0.31
CA THR A 244 -4.93 -10.34 -1.12
C THR A 244 -4.71 -11.82 -1.40
N ASP A 245 -4.21 -12.57 -0.42
CA ASP A 245 -3.90 -14.00 -0.50
C ASP A 245 -4.86 -14.89 0.31
N GLU A 246 -5.85 -14.30 0.97
CA GLU A 246 -6.89 -14.97 1.77
C GLU A 246 -6.38 -15.74 3.01
N LEU A 247 -5.06 -15.79 3.22
CA LEU A 247 -4.39 -16.50 4.31
C LEU A 247 -3.87 -15.56 5.40
N GLY A 248 -4.04 -14.25 5.22
CA GLY A 248 -3.62 -13.22 6.18
C GLY A 248 -2.12 -12.95 6.20
N GLU A 249 -1.34 -13.64 5.35
CA GLU A 249 0.10 -13.44 5.28
C GLU A 249 0.42 -12.12 4.54
N SER A 250 -0.40 -11.76 3.55
CA SER A 250 -0.28 -10.54 2.72
C SER A 250 -0.95 -9.26 3.27
N GLN A 251 -1.22 -9.17 4.57
CA GLN A 251 -2.01 -8.07 5.11
C GLN A 251 -1.33 -6.69 4.93
N ARG A 252 -2.04 -5.77 4.28
CA ARG A 252 -1.62 -4.37 4.04
C ARG A 252 -2.60 -3.39 4.67
N TYR A 253 -2.09 -2.28 5.14
CA TYR A 253 -2.88 -1.21 5.74
C TYR A 253 -2.84 0.00 4.80
N VAL A 254 -3.95 0.22 4.11
CA VAL A 254 -4.09 1.24 3.07
C VAL A 254 -5.02 2.37 3.55
N PRO A 255 -4.70 3.66 3.29
CA PRO A 255 -5.52 4.78 3.72
C PRO A 255 -6.99 4.65 3.28
N LEU A 256 -7.93 4.76 4.22
CA LEU A 256 -9.36 4.66 3.94
C LEU A 256 -9.82 5.73 2.94
N THR A 257 -9.30 6.95 3.04
CA THR A 257 -9.62 8.05 2.13
C THR A 257 -9.27 7.69 0.69
N LEU A 258 -8.13 7.05 0.47
CA LEU A 258 -7.70 6.58 -0.85
C LEU A 258 -8.61 5.46 -1.35
N LEU A 259 -8.94 4.48 -0.49
CA LEU A 259 -9.78 3.35 -0.88
C LEU A 259 -11.17 3.81 -1.32
N VAL A 260 -11.78 4.73 -0.57
CA VAL A 260 -13.10 5.29 -0.88
C VAL A 260 -13.11 6.06 -2.21
N GLU A 261 -12.01 6.74 -2.54
CA GLU A 261 -11.85 7.44 -3.81
C GLU A 261 -11.72 6.47 -4.99
N LEU A 262 -10.94 5.39 -4.84
CA LEU A 262 -10.53 4.52 -5.94
C LEU A 262 -11.42 3.30 -6.17
N GLY A 263 -12.27 2.94 -5.21
CA GLY A 263 -13.01 1.68 -5.26
C GLY A 263 -14.13 1.62 -4.24
N ASP A 264 -14.85 0.52 -4.23
CA ASP A 264 -16.09 0.34 -3.49
C ASP A 264 -15.98 -0.76 -2.43
N PHE A 265 -16.83 -0.67 -1.42
CA PHE A 265 -16.92 -1.69 -0.37
C PHE A 265 -18.29 -2.36 -0.38
N TYR A 266 -18.32 -3.67 -0.20
CA TYR A 266 -19.52 -4.53 -0.24
C TYR A 266 -19.58 -5.38 1.02
N ARG A 267 -20.80 -5.79 1.43
CA ARG A 267 -21.05 -6.55 2.66
C ARG A 267 -21.13 -8.05 2.43
#